data_AF-S7V8B1-F1
#
_entry.id   AF-S7V8B1-F1
#
_cell.length_a   1.000
_cell.length_b   1.000
_cell.length_c   1.000
_cell.angle_alpha   90.00
_cell.angle_beta   90.00
_cell.angle_gamma   90.00
#
_symmetry.space_group_name_H-M   'P 1'
#
loop_
_entity.id
_entity.type
_entity.pdbx_description
1 polymer ?
#
loop_
_entity_poly.entity_id
_entity_poly.type
_entity_poly.pdbx_seq_one_letter_code
_entity_poly.pdbx_strand_id
1 'polypeptide(L)'
;MTTRCPMKNKTRVSKVLPGVFLLFFVAVGCGNLQSGKAAAPGRSPDPTAETVHLTYTVVDVAPDDILNVRARPDVNAAVVGHIPFYGVDIHIRETTRKAKTSAWMPIRYKDLNGWVNRRYLARQVGAMDEAVSARAGEIMWALKQKDMARLSRLVHPEKGVRFSPYTYVRDEDLVFQADDIKDLMSNPSVYRWGRFDGSGLPITKTFGDYFKRFVYDADFIRPQAVGADTVIGRGNTINNIPEFYPEAIFIEYHFEGMDPKLGGMDWRSLRLVLETHQGNWYLVGIVHDEWTI
;
A
#
# COMPACT_ATOMS: atom_id res chain seq x y z
N MET A 1 52.20 -46.12 25.34
CA MET A 1 51.28 -46.62 26.38
C MET A 1 50.09 -45.67 26.44
N THR A 2 48.82 -46.00 26.27
CA THR A 2 48.12 -47.21 25.79
C THR A 2 46.68 -46.74 25.53
N THR A 3 46.26 -46.75 24.26
CA THR A 3 44.99 -47.28 23.74
C THR A 3 43.72 -47.32 24.64
N ARG A 4 42.60 -46.70 24.20
CA ARG A 4 41.36 -47.35 23.66
C ARG A 4 40.06 -46.52 23.84
N CYS A 5 39.34 -46.43 22.73
CA CYS A 5 37.89 -46.18 22.55
C CYS A 5 37.12 -47.52 22.79
N PRO A 6 35.82 -47.71 22.40
CA PRO A 6 34.51 -47.10 22.72
C PRO A 6 33.49 -48.14 23.29
N MET A 7 32.21 -47.77 23.54
CA MET A 7 31.07 -48.71 23.40
C MET A 7 29.76 -48.06 22.92
N LYS A 8 29.13 -48.72 21.95
CA LYS A 8 27.78 -48.56 21.38
C LYS A 8 26.83 -49.63 21.95
N ASN A 9 25.52 -49.49 21.62
CA ASN A 9 24.42 -50.49 21.53
C ASN A 9 23.46 -50.51 22.73
N LYS A 10 22.15 -50.78 22.61
CA LYS A 10 21.23 -51.08 21.49
C LYS A 10 19.78 -50.98 22.04
N THR A 11 18.87 -50.54 21.17
CA THR A 11 17.49 -50.99 20.93
C THR A 11 16.74 -51.87 21.95
N ARG A 12 15.47 -51.54 22.23
CA ARG A 12 14.38 -52.54 22.22
C ARG A 12 13.00 -51.96 21.91
N VAL A 13 12.36 -52.61 20.95
CA VAL A 13 10.95 -52.55 20.54
C VAL A 13 10.10 -53.32 21.56
N SER A 14 8.85 -52.91 21.77
CA SER A 14 7.78 -53.83 22.18
C SER A 14 6.48 -53.52 21.43
N LYS A 15 5.75 -54.58 21.13
CA LYS A 15 4.59 -54.77 20.23
C LYS A 15 3.61 -55.63 21.06
N VAL A 16 2.27 -55.45 21.00
CA VAL A 16 1.22 -56.42 20.50
C VAL A 16 -0.11 -56.21 21.29
N LEU A 17 -1.21 -55.68 20.69
CA LEU A 17 -2.50 -56.29 20.19
C LEU A 17 -3.62 -56.53 21.26
N PRO A 18 -4.92 -56.88 20.96
CA PRO A 18 -5.71 -56.96 19.69
C PRO A 18 -7.23 -56.48 19.74
N GLY A 19 -7.94 -56.56 18.59
CA GLY A 19 -9.40 -56.81 18.42
C GLY A 19 -10.28 -55.57 18.16
N VAL A 20 -11.21 -55.49 17.18
CA VAL A 20 -12.23 -56.44 16.70
C VAL A 20 -12.60 -56.16 15.24
N PHE A 21 -12.88 -57.23 14.48
CA PHE A 21 -13.33 -57.28 13.09
C PHE A 21 -14.87 -57.41 13.06
N LEU A 22 -15.58 -56.67 12.21
CA LEU A 22 -17.00 -56.90 11.96
C LEU A 22 -17.23 -57.06 10.44
N LEU A 23 -17.48 -58.31 10.03
CA LEU A 23 -17.98 -58.66 8.70
C LEU A 23 -19.49 -58.46 8.66
N PHE A 24 -19.99 -57.66 7.73
CA PHE A 24 -21.39 -57.68 7.32
C PHE A 24 -21.53 -58.43 5.99
N PHE A 25 -22.22 -59.57 6.04
CA PHE A 25 -22.85 -60.21 4.89
C PHE A 25 -24.09 -59.40 4.50
N VAL A 26 -24.24 -59.05 3.23
CA VAL A 26 -25.54 -58.63 2.65
C VAL A 26 -25.83 -59.50 1.43
N ALA A 27 -27.01 -60.09 1.46
CA ALA A 27 -27.55 -61.02 0.50
C ALA A 27 -27.77 -60.39 -0.90
N VAL A 28 -27.54 -61.20 -1.93
CA VAL A 28 -27.90 -60.87 -3.32
C VAL A 28 -29.38 -61.14 -3.51
N GLY A 29 -30.17 -60.07 -3.66
CA GLY A 29 -31.57 -60.10 -4.08
C GLY A 29 -31.70 -59.60 -5.51
N CYS A 30 -32.29 -60.41 -6.38
CA CYS A 30 -32.59 -60.12 -7.77
C CYS A 30 -33.79 -59.16 -7.87
N GLY A 31 -33.66 -58.04 -8.59
CA GLY A 31 -34.77 -57.08 -8.77
C GLY A 31 -34.48 -55.98 -9.79
N ASN A 32 -35.13 -56.09 -10.94
CA ASN A 32 -35.48 -55.10 -11.98
C ASN A 32 -34.66 -53.80 -12.16
N LEU A 33 -34.02 -53.68 -13.34
CA LEU A 33 -33.59 -52.40 -13.92
C LEU A 33 -34.81 -51.56 -14.31
N GLN A 34 -34.97 -50.39 -13.69
CA GLN A 34 -35.70 -49.26 -14.26
C GLN A 34 -34.72 -48.11 -14.49
N SER A 35 -34.76 -47.56 -15.69
CA SER A 35 -33.89 -46.48 -16.17
C SER A 35 -34.29 -45.13 -15.55
N GLY A 36 -33.68 -44.82 -14.41
CA GLY A 36 -33.68 -43.49 -13.82
C GLY A 36 -32.59 -42.62 -14.46
N LYS A 37 -32.99 -41.51 -15.08
CA LYS A 37 -32.11 -40.49 -15.67
C LYS A 37 -31.21 -39.90 -14.57
N ALA A 38 -29.89 -40.13 -14.65
CA ALA A 38 -28.93 -39.60 -13.69
C ALA A 38 -28.95 -38.06 -13.72
N ALA A 39 -29.35 -37.45 -12.60
CA ALA A 39 -29.06 -36.06 -12.33
C ALA A 39 -27.55 -35.89 -12.15
N ALA A 40 -26.97 -34.89 -12.83
CA ALA A 40 -25.57 -34.53 -12.67
C ALA A 40 -25.28 -34.24 -11.19
N PRO A 41 -24.17 -34.74 -10.63
CA PRO A 41 -23.80 -34.41 -9.25
C PRO A 41 -23.66 -32.90 -9.14
N GLY A 42 -24.36 -32.32 -8.16
CA GLY A 42 -24.31 -30.90 -7.86
C GLY A 42 -22.87 -30.46 -7.73
N ARG A 43 -22.52 -29.41 -8.48
CA ARG A 43 -21.19 -28.79 -8.45
C ARG A 43 -20.93 -28.35 -7.00
N SER A 44 -20.01 -29.03 -6.31
CA SER A 44 -19.47 -28.56 -5.04
C SER A 44 -19.02 -27.10 -5.23
N PRO A 45 -19.27 -26.20 -4.27
CA PRO A 45 -18.76 -24.83 -4.36
C PRO A 45 -17.24 -24.89 -4.49
N ASP A 46 -16.72 -24.15 -5.45
CA ASP A 46 -15.29 -24.03 -5.74
C ASP A 46 -14.55 -23.52 -4.49
N PRO A 47 -13.55 -24.25 -3.93
CA PRO A 47 -12.88 -23.84 -2.69
C PRO A 47 -11.84 -22.73 -2.90
N THR A 48 -11.88 -21.97 -4.00
CA THR A 48 -10.87 -20.95 -4.38
C THR A 48 -11.43 -19.53 -4.53
N ALA A 49 -12.62 -19.24 -4.00
CA ALA A 49 -12.98 -17.86 -3.69
C ALA A 49 -12.45 -17.49 -2.31
N GLU A 50 -11.11 -17.42 -2.16
CA GLU A 50 -10.53 -16.67 -1.06
C GLU A 50 -11.12 -15.25 -1.14
N THR A 51 -11.92 -14.89 -0.14
CA THR A 51 -12.41 -13.54 0.01
C THR A 51 -11.18 -12.70 0.33
N VAL A 52 -10.59 -12.08 -0.69
CA VAL A 52 -9.46 -11.15 -0.50
C VAL A 52 -9.96 -10.08 0.46
N HIS A 53 -9.51 -10.15 1.71
CA HIS A 53 -9.77 -9.12 2.70
C HIS A 53 -8.95 -7.90 2.31
N LEU A 54 -9.51 -7.09 1.41
CA LEU A 54 -8.91 -5.82 1.02
C LEU A 54 -8.93 -4.89 2.23
N THR A 55 -7.75 -4.56 2.72
CA THR A 55 -7.55 -3.49 3.69
C THR A 55 -7.46 -2.15 2.97
N TYR A 56 -7.84 -1.09 3.68
CA TYR A 56 -7.83 0.28 3.20
C TYR A 56 -7.17 1.19 4.23
N THR A 57 -6.69 2.33 3.76
CA THR A 57 -6.17 3.43 4.58
C THR A 57 -6.91 4.74 4.28
N VAL A 58 -6.95 5.64 5.25
CA VAL A 58 -7.51 6.98 5.09
C VAL A 58 -6.60 7.84 4.22
N VAL A 59 -7.20 8.58 3.29
CA VAL A 59 -6.55 9.57 2.42
C VAL A 59 -7.42 10.82 2.28
N ASP A 60 -6.85 11.93 1.86
CA ASP A 60 -7.58 13.20 1.62
C ASP A 60 -8.38 13.73 2.83
N VAL A 61 -7.82 13.56 4.02
CA VAL A 61 -8.31 14.18 5.26
C VAL A 61 -7.18 15.07 5.79
N ALA A 62 -7.52 16.30 6.18
CA ALA A 62 -6.53 17.24 6.70
C ALA A 62 -5.91 16.70 8.01
N PRO A 63 -4.63 16.95 8.29
CA PRO A 63 -4.00 16.42 9.50
C PRO A 63 -4.60 16.92 10.82
N ASP A 64 -5.33 18.03 10.80
CA ASP A 64 -6.08 18.62 11.92
C ASP A 64 -7.57 18.25 11.89
N ASP A 65 -7.97 17.31 11.03
CA ASP A 65 -9.35 16.83 10.88
C ASP A 65 -9.44 15.30 11.08
N ILE A 66 -10.66 14.78 11.07
CA ILE A 66 -10.99 13.37 11.29
C ILE A 66 -12.02 12.87 10.27
N LEU A 67 -11.91 11.60 9.90
CA LEU A 67 -12.88 10.96 9.04
C LEU A 67 -14.09 10.49 9.85
N ASN A 68 -15.25 11.10 9.60
CA ASN A 68 -16.51 10.68 10.21
C ASN A 68 -16.99 9.32 9.70
N VAL A 69 -17.28 8.40 10.62
CA VAL A 69 -17.96 7.12 10.36
C VAL A 69 -19.44 7.28 10.68
N ARG A 70 -20.31 6.87 9.75
CA ARG A 70 -21.75 7.14 9.84
C ARG A 70 -22.58 5.88 9.99
N ALA A 71 -23.74 6.00 10.63
CA ALA A 71 -24.67 4.89 10.83
C ALA A 71 -25.24 4.32 9.51
N ARG A 72 -25.31 5.15 8.45
CA ARG A 72 -25.87 4.83 7.14
C ARG A 72 -25.03 5.49 6.03
N PRO A 73 -25.09 5.02 4.77
CA PRO A 73 -24.36 5.59 3.64
C PRO A 73 -24.93 6.94 3.16
N ASP A 74 -24.91 7.94 4.04
CA ASP A 74 -25.49 9.28 3.81
C ASP A 74 -24.69 10.33 4.59
N VAL A 75 -24.39 11.47 3.95
CA VAL A 75 -23.67 12.61 4.56
C VAL A 75 -24.46 13.28 5.70
N ASN A 76 -25.76 13.03 5.82
CA ASN A 76 -26.61 13.55 6.88
C ASN A 76 -26.94 12.51 7.95
N ALA A 77 -26.49 11.25 7.79
CA ALA A 77 -26.69 10.24 8.81
C ALA A 77 -25.86 10.55 10.07
N ALA A 78 -26.36 10.11 11.23
CA ALA A 78 -25.68 10.23 12.51
C ALA A 78 -24.25 9.69 12.43
N VAL A 79 -23.31 10.44 13.01
CA VAL A 79 -21.93 10.02 13.20
C VAL A 79 -21.88 9.03 14.36
N VAL A 80 -21.27 7.88 14.14
CA VAL A 80 -21.15 6.77 15.12
C VAL A 80 -19.71 6.57 15.60
N GLY A 81 -18.77 7.31 15.02
CA GLY A 81 -17.37 7.31 15.41
C GLY A 81 -16.50 8.04 14.40
N HIS A 82 -15.20 7.97 14.61
CA HIS A 82 -14.21 8.69 13.82
C HIS A 82 -12.99 7.82 13.56
N ILE A 83 -12.30 8.07 12.45
CA ILE A 83 -11.01 7.48 12.11
C ILE A 83 -10.03 8.65 11.94
N PRO A 84 -8.80 8.59 12.49
CA PRO A 84 -7.79 9.61 12.25
C PRO A 84 -7.45 9.71 10.76
N PHE A 85 -6.90 10.84 10.32
CA PHE A 85 -6.54 11.09 8.92
C PHE A 85 -5.52 10.07 8.35
N TYR A 86 -4.84 9.33 9.22
CA TYR A 86 -3.84 8.31 8.92
C TYR A 86 -4.30 6.88 9.22
N GLY A 87 -5.60 6.66 9.48
CA GLY A 87 -6.09 5.35 9.89
C GLY A 87 -5.81 4.28 8.83
N VAL A 88 -5.14 3.21 9.24
CA VAL A 88 -4.80 2.02 8.43
C VAL A 88 -5.66 0.81 8.83
N ASP A 89 -5.50 -0.33 8.15
CA ASP A 89 -6.16 -1.60 8.47
C ASP A 89 -7.70 -1.52 8.51
N ILE A 90 -8.28 -0.68 7.65
CA ILE A 90 -9.73 -0.56 7.50
C ILE A 90 -10.23 -1.72 6.66
N HIS A 91 -11.09 -2.56 7.24
CA HIS A 91 -11.63 -3.74 6.57
C HIS A 91 -12.99 -3.45 5.96
N ILE A 92 -13.24 -3.93 4.74
CA ILE A 92 -14.55 -3.82 4.09
C ILE A 92 -15.36 -5.08 4.35
N ARG A 93 -16.58 -4.92 4.86
CA ARG A 93 -17.41 -6.06 5.30
C ARG A 93 -18.38 -6.58 4.24
N GLU A 94 -18.82 -5.73 3.31
CA GLU A 94 -19.86 -6.04 2.32
C GLU A 94 -19.58 -5.32 1.00
N THR A 95 -20.34 -5.66 -0.05
CA THR A 95 -20.28 -4.94 -1.33
C THR A 95 -20.62 -3.46 -1.14
N THR A 96 -19.77 -2.59 -1.69
CA THR A 96 -19.95 -1.13 -1.73
C THR A 96 -21.37 -0.75 -2.15
N ARG A 97 -22.00 0.16 -1.40
CA ARG A 97 -23.32 0.70 -1.76
C ARG A 97 -23.14 2.07 -2.41
N LYS A 98 -23.70 2.25 -3.61
CA LYS A 98 -23.83 3.57 -4.22
C LYS A 98 -25.01 4.29 -3.59
N ALA A 99 -24.76 5.43 -2.95
CA ALA A 99 -25.78 6.44 -2.75
C ALA A 99 -25.90 7.30 -4.01
N LYS A 100 -26.96 8.12 -4.12
CA LYS A 100 -27.31 8.91 -5.32
C LYS A 100 -26.12 9.67 -5.95
N THR A 101 -25.19 10.19 -5.14
CA THR A 101 -24.08 11.05 -5.58
C THR A 101 -22.70 10.62 -5.08
N SER A 102 -22.60 9.51 -4.32
CA SER A 102 -21.33 9.08 -3.72
C SER A 102 -21.33 7.58 -3.45
N ALA A 103 -20.16 6.96 -3.62
CA ALA A 103 -19.94 5.58 -3.18
C ALA A 103 -19.61 5.55 -1.68
N TRP A 104 -20.29 4.68 -0.95
CA TRP A 104 -20.09 4.49 0.47
C TRP A 104 -19.62 3.07 0.75
N MET A 105 -18.66 2.95 1.66
CA MET A 105 -18.06 1.69 2.05
C MET A 105 -18.50 1.31 3.46
N PRO A 106 -19.06 0.11 3.65
CA PRO A 106 -19.28 -0.44 4.98
C PRO A 106 -17.95 -0.94 5.53
N ILE A 107 -17.49 -0.29 6.60
CA ILE A 107 -16.17 -0.52 7.17
C ILE A 107 -16.24 -1.15 8.56
N ARG A 108 -15.15 -1.82 8.91
CA ARG A 108 -14.72 -2.11 10.27
C ARG A 108 -13.33 -1.53 10.47
N TYR A 109 -13.17 -0.69 11.47
CA TYR A 109 -11.89 -0.12 11.89
C TYR A 109 -11.76 -0.33 13.40
N LYS A 110 -10.80 -1.17 13.84
CA LYS A 110 -10.75 -1.64 15.23
C LYS A 110 -12.12 -2.24 15.62
N ASP A 111 -12.77 -1.74 16.67
CA ASP A 111 -14.11 -2.17 17.09
C ASP A 111 -15.26 -1.34 16.46
N LEU A 112 -14.92 -0.28 15.74
CA LEU A 112 -15.89 0.63 15.11
C LEU A 112 -16.44 0.05 13.82
N ASN A 113 -17.77 0.08 13.67
CA ASN A 113 -18.48 -0.33 12.47
C ASN A 113 -19.33 0.83 11.95
N GLY A 114 -19.42 0.98 10.63
CA GLY A 114 -20.31 1.96 10.00
C GLY A 114 -19.95 2.22 8.54
N TRP A 115 -20.28 3.43 8.07
CA TRP A 115 -20.14 3.82 6.68
C TRP A 115 -19.24 5.03 6.52
N VAL A 116 -18.30 4.96 5.59
CA VAL A 116 -17.45 6.09 5.18
C VAL A 116 -17.55 6.32 3.69
N ASN A 117 -17.30 7.55 3.25
CA ASN A 117 -17.29 7.86 1.82
C ASN A 117 -16.03 7.27 1.17
N ARG A 118 -16.18 6.52 0.06
CA ARG A 118 -15.08 5.86 -0.68
C ARG A 118 -13.95 6.81 -1.07
N ARG A 119 -14.25 8.11 -1.24
CA ARG A 119 -13.27 9.12 -1.67
C ARG A 119 -12.13 9.32 -0.67
N TYR A 120 -12.35 8.99 0.60
CA TYR A 120 -11.38 9.13 1.68
C TYR A 120 -10.62 7.84 1.96
N LEU A 121 -10.75 6.85 1.09
CA LEU A 121 -10.09 5.56 1.24
C LEU A 121 -9.20 5.28 0.04
N ALA A 122 -8.03 4.71 0.27
CA ALA A 122 -7.21 4.06 -0.74
C ALA A 122 -6.96 2.62 -0.35
N ARG A 123 -6.78 1.73 -1.33
CA ARG A 123 -6.46 0.33 -1.05
C ARG A 123 -5.10 0.27 -0.35
N GLN A 124 -5.03 -0.38 0.80
CA GLN A 124 -3.77 -0.58 1.50
C GLN A 124 -3.05 -1.79 0.89
N VAL A 125 -1.74 -1.66 0.74
CA VAL A 125 -0.85 -2.71 0.24
C VAL A 125 0.25 -2.95 1.26
N GLY A 126 0.29 -4.17 1.79
CA GLY A 126 1.23 -4.52 2.86
C GLY A 126 0.80 -4.01 4.24
N ALA A 127 1.67 -4.22 5.21
CA ALA A 127 1.51 -3.67 6.55
C ALA A 127 1.93 -2.19 6.56
N MET A 128 1.21 -1.37 7.29
CA MET A 128 1.51 0.05 7.45
C MET A 128 1.52 0.42 8.92
N ASP A 129 2.53 1.18 9.35
CA ASP A 129 2.61 1.73 10.70
C ASP A 129 1.82 3.04 10.82
N GLU A 130 1.05 3.23 11.90
CA GLU A 130 0.22 4.43 12.09
C GLU A 130 1.07 5.72 12.19
N ALA A 131 2.25 5.69 12.82
CA ALA A 131 3.09 6.89 12.98
C ALA A 131 3.78 7.29 11.65
N VAL A 132 4.25 6.31 10.89
CA VAL A 132 4.77 6.55 9.53
C VAL A 132 3.65 7.08 8.62
N SER A 133 2.46 6.47 8.68
CA SER A 133 1.28 6.89 7.91
C SER A 133 0.83 8.31 8.24
N ALA A 134 0.86 8.68 9.52
CA ALA A 134 0.58 10.04 9.98
C ALA A 134 1.55 11.05 9.36
N ARG A 135 2.86 10.75 9.42
CA ARG A 135 3.85 11.66 8.84
C ARG A 135 3.72 11.76 7.32
N ALA A 136 3.53 10.64 6.63
CA ALA A 136 3.34 10.61 5.18
C ALA A 136 2.07 11.39 4.75
N GLY A 137 0.97 11.24 5.49
CA GLY A 137 -0.27 12.01 5.27
C GLY A 137 -0.07 13.52 5.45
N GLU A 138 0.68 13.96 6.45
CA GLU A 138 1.03 15.38 6.63
C GLU A 138 1.87 15.94 5.48
N ILE A 139 2.86 15.16 5.01
CA ILE A 139 3.71 15.54 3.87
C ILE A 139 2.86 15.64 2.61
N MET A 140 2.05 14.62 2.31
CA MET A 140 1.19 14.61 1.13
C MET A 140 0.18 15.77 1.15
N TRP A 141 -0.37 16.09 2.33
CA TRP A 141 -1.22 17.27 2.50
C TRP A 141 -0.46 18.58 2.20
N ALA A 142 0.76 18.74 2.73
CA ALA A 142 1.60 19.91 2.46
C ALA A 142 1.92 20.04 0.96
N LEU A 143 2.25 18.94 0.29
CA LEU A 143 2.48 18.89 -1.15
C LEU A 143 1.23 19.30 -1.95
N LYS A 144 0.07 18.72 -1.62
CA LYS A 144 -1.21 19.06 -2.27
C LYS A 144 -1.52 20.55 -2.19
N GLN A 145 -1.32 21.15 -1.02
CA GLN A 145 -1.61 22.56 -0.77
C GLN A 145 -0.48 23.49 -1.22
N LYS A 146 0.67 22.95 -1.63
CA LYS A 146 1.91 23.70 -1.88
C LYS A 146 2.33 24.54 -0.66
N ASP A 147 2.03 24.04 0.54
CA ASP A 147 2.40 24.67 1.80
C ASP A 147 3.87 24.35 2.12
N MET A 148 4.76 25.11 1.49
CA MET A 148 6.21 24.93 1.61
C MET A 148 6.73 25.24 3.01
N ALA A 149 6.05 26.13 3.75
CA ALA A 149 6.38 26.40 5.14
C ALA A 149 6.11 25.18 6.02
N ARG A 150 4.99 24.47 5.79
CA ARG A 150 4.71 23.20 6.46
C ARG A 150 5.66 22.10 6.01
N LEU A 151 5.90 21.95 4.71
CA LEU A 151 6.82 20.94 4.18
C LEU A 151 8.22 21.08 4.78
N SER A 152 8.74 22.31 4.87
CA SER A 152 10.04 22.63 5.49
C SER A 152 10.20 22.04 6.89
N ARG A 153 9.16 22.05 7.72
CA ARG A 153 9.19 21.48 9.09
C ARG A 153 9.16 19.95 9.13
N LEU A 154 8.79 19.31 8.01
CA LEU A 154 8.70 17.86 7.88
C LEU A 154 9.96 17.25 7.25
N VAL A 155 10.85 18.09 6.70
CA VAL A 155 12.13 17.69 6.10
C VAL A 155 13.16 17.39 7.19
N HIS A 156 13.99 16.38 6.96
CA HIS A 156 15.04 15.99 7.90
C HIS A 156 16.01 17.16 8.13
N PRO A 157 16.27 17.57 9.39
CA PRO A 157 17.00 18.81 9.68
C PRO A 157 18.46 18.79 9.22
N GLU A 158 19.11 17.62 9.23
CA GLU A 158 20.52 17.49 8.80
C GLU A 158 20.67 17.00 7.34
N LYS A 159 19.86 16.02 6.92
CA LYS A 159 19.95 15.40 5.59
C LYS A 159 19.26 16.20 4.48
N GLY A 160 18.33 17.09 4.81
CA GLY A 160 17.47 17.72 3.83
C GLY A 160 16.53 16.71 3.14
N VAL A 161 15.99 17.08 1.98
CA VAL A 161 15.17 16.21 1.13
C VAL A 161 15.74 16.14 -0.28
N ARG A 162 15.95 14.92 -0.77
CA ARG A 162 16.35 14.62 -2.15
C ARG A 162 15.13 14.56 -3.08
N PHE A 163 15.27 15.05 -4.30
CA PHE A 163 14.23 14.97 -5.32
C PHE A 163 14.73 14.16 -6.53
N SER A 164 14.13 12.99 -6.74
CA SER A 164 14.49 12.07 -7.82
C SER A 164 13.34 12.02 -8.85
N PRO A 165 13.56 12.46 -10.11
CA PRO A 165 12.51 12.51 -11.12
C PRO A 165 12.02 11.13 -11.60
N TYR A 166 12.73 10.06 -11.24
CA TYR A 166 12.44 8.68 -11.60
C TYR A 166 12.83 7.73 -10.47
N THR A 167 12.35 6.48 -10.57
CA THR A 167 12.47 5.42 -9.56
C THR A 167 13.88 5.17 -9.02
N TYR A 168 14.91 5.32 -9.87
CA TYR A 168 16.30 5.05 -9.49
C TYR A 168 16.94 6.30 -8.89
N VAL A 169 17.11 6.28 -7.57
CA VAL A 169 17.73 7.36 -6.79
C VAL A 169 19.23 7.40 -7.05
N ARG A 170 19.76 8.61 -7.23
CA ARG A 170 21.18 8.86 -7.50
C ARG A 170 21.78 9.87 -6.54
N ASP A 171 23.09 9.78 -6.33
CA ASP A 171 23.83 10.73 -5.51
C ASP A 171 23.77 12.16 -6.07
N GLU A 172 23.70 12.31 -7.40
CA GLU A 172 23.63 13.60 -8.08
C GLU A 172 22.24 14.25 -8.07
N ASP A 173 21.20 13.54 -7.62
CA ASP A 173 19.87 14.12 -7.46
C ASP A 173 19.93 15.30 -6.46
N LEU A 174 19.13 16.34 -6.72
CA LEU A 174 19.23 17.56 -5.94
C LEU A 174 18.64 17.39 -4.54
N VAL A 175 19.40 17.86 -3.54
CA VAL A 175 19.01 17.88 -2.14
C VAL A 175 18.82 19.32 -1.69
N PHE A 176 17.71 19.61 -1.02
CA PHE A 176 17.44 20.92 -0.43
C PHE A 176 17.32 20.80 1.08
N GLN A 177 17.93 21.74 1.81
CA GLN A 177 17.84 21.77 3.26
C GLN A 177 16.47 22.28 3.70
N ALA A 178 16.08 21.91 4.92
CA ALA A 178 14.77 22.24 5.48
C ALA A 178 14.45 23.74 5.37
N ASP A 179 15.42 24.62 5.63
CA ASP A 179 15.21 26.08 5.58
C ASP A 179 15.05 26.63 4.16
N ASP A 180 15.67 26.02 3.15
CA ASP A 180 15.58 26.46 1.75
C ASP A 180 14.19 26.20 1.15
N ILE A 181 13.49 25.17 1.65
CA ILE A 181 12.22 24.66 1.10
C ILE A 181 11.14 25.75 1.03
N LYS A 182 11.10 26.67 2.01
CA LYS A 182 10.05 27.68 2.18
C LYS A 182 9.84 28.53 0.92
N ASP A 183 10.95 28.88 0.24
CA ASP A 183 10.94 29.83 -0.87
C ASP A 183 11.12 29.16 -2.25
N LEU A 184 11.34 27.83 -2.29
CA LEU A 184 11.64 27.10 -3.53
C LEU A 184 10.55 27.23 -4.59
N MET A 185 9.27 27.23 -4.20
CA MET A 185 8.16 27.32 -5.15
C MET A 185 8.14 28.62 -5.96
N SER A 186 8.62 29.72 -5.37
CA SER A 186 8.73 31.03 -6.02
C SER A 186 10.12 31.35 -6.56
N ASN A 187 11.11 30.51 -6.28
CA ASN A 187 12.49 30.75 -6.70
C ASN A 187 12.62 30.60 -8.24
N PRO A 188 13.06 31.66 -8.96
CA PRO A 188 13.20 31.61 -10.42
C PRO A 188 14.46 30.88 -10.89
N SER A 189 15.34 30.46 -9.96
CA SER A 189 16.56 29.72 -10.28
C SER A 189 16.22 28.43 -11.02
N VAL A 190 16.95 28.20 -12.11
CA VAL A 190 16.80 27.02 -12.94
C VAL A 190 17.87 26.01 -12.55
N TYR A 191 17.44 24.79 -12.26
CA TYR A 191 18.32 23.69 -11.88
C TYR A 191 18.32 22.61 -12.96
N ARG A 192 19.37 21.78 -12.95
CA ARG A 192 19.45 20.56 -13.75
C ARG A 192 19.13 19.37 -12.85
N TRP A 193 17.97 18.76 -13.06
CA TRP A 193 17.39 17.71 -12.22
C TRP A 193 17.75 16.29 -12.67
N GLY A 194 18.57 16.16 -13.71
CA GLY A 194 18.89 14.88 -14.35
C GLY A 194 18.60 14.91 -15.85
N ARG A 195 18.11 13.79 -16.39
CA ARG A 195 17.75 13.61 -17.79
C ARG A 195 16.41 12.89 -17.90
N PHE A 196 15.64 13.20 -18.94
CA PHE A 196 14.40 12.48 -19.23
C PHE A 196 14.71 11.06 -19.69
N ASP A 197 13.99 10.09 -19.13
CA ASP A 197 13.99 8.72 -19.63
C ASP A 197 13.50 8.68 -21.10
N GLY A 198 14.03 7.74 -21.89
CA GLY A 198 13.80 7.64 -23.34
C GLY A 198 14.60 8.64 -24.17
N SER A 199 14.42 9.95 -23.96
CA SER A 199 15.08 10.98 -24.80
C SER A 199 16.53 11.30 -24.41
N GLY A 200 16.88 11.14 -23.13
CA GLY A 200 18.19 11.53 -22.59
C GLY A 200 18.44 13.05 -22.50
N LEU A 201 17.47 13.89 -22.88
CA LEU A 201 17.58 15.34 -22.79
C LEU A 201 17.66 15.81 -21.33
N PRO A 202 18.42 16.87 -21.03
CA PRO A 202 18.54 17.37 -19.66
C PRO A 202 17.19 17.89 -19.15
N ILE A 203 16.87 17.56 -17.89
CA ILE A 203 15.72 18.13 -17.18
C ILE A 203 16.17 19.45 -16.56
N THR A 204 15.98 20.54 -17.29
CA THR A 204 16.36 21.89 -16.85
C THR A 204 15.11 22.67 -16.51
N LYS A 205 14.82 22.89 -15.21
CA LYS A 205 13.56 23.48 -14.72
C LYS A 205 13.78 24.32 -13.46
N THR A 206 12.92 25.32 -13.24
CA THR A 206 12.73 25.89 -11.90
C THR A 206 12.16 24.81 -10.96
N PHE A 207 12.28 25.00 -9.64
CA PHE A 207 11.62 24.08 -8.70
C PHE A 207 10.11 24.03 -8.92
N GLY A 208 9.46 25.18 -9.13
CA GLY A 208 8.01 25.24 -9.36
C GLY A 208 7.55 24.44 -10.59
N ASP A 209 8.34 24.41 -11.67
CA ASP A 209 8.03 23.62 -12.86
C ASP A 209 8.42 22.14 -12.71
N TYR A 210 9.48 21.85 -11.95
CA TYR A 210 9.82 20.48 -11.57
C TYR A 210 8.71 19.87 -10.71
N PHE A 211 8.24 20.59 -9.70
CA PHE A 211 7.18 20.17 -8.79
C PHE A 211 5.92 19.73 -9.54
N LYS A 212 5.46 20.56 -10.49
CA LYS A 212 4.28 20.23 -11.32
C LYS A 212 4.45 18.99 -12.18
N ARG A 213 5.69 18.63 -12.56
CA ARG A 213 5.98 17.54 -13.49
C ARG A 213 6.32 16.22 -12.81
N PHE A 214 7.01 16.29 -11.67
CA PHE A 214 7.62 15.13 -11.02
C PHE A 214 7.27 15.00 -9.53
N VAL A 215 6.58 15.97 -8.92
CA VAL A 215 6.16 15.85 -7.51
C VAL A 215 4.64 15.75 -7.39
N TYR A 216 3.90 16.49 -8.19
CA TYR A 216 2.43 16.53 -8.12
C TYR A 216 1.79 16.67 -9.50
N ASP A 217 2.13 15.75 -10.40
CA ASP A 217 1.57 15.66 -11.77
C ASP A 217 0.28 14.82 -11.84
N ALA A 218 -0.11 14.21 -10.72
CA ALA A 218 -1.39 13.55 -10.47
C ALA A 218 -1.91 13.93 -9.06
N ASP A 219 -3.19 13.66 -8.78
CA ASP A 219 -3.80 14.02 -7.49
C ASP A 219 -3.44 13.00 -6.38
N PHE A 220 -2.15 12.84 -6.08
CA PHE A 220 -1.62 11.81 -5.17
C PHE A 220 -2.20 11.82 -3.74
N ILE A 221 -2.92 12.86 -3.33
CA ILE A 221 -3.73 12.85 -2.09
C ILE A 221 -4.94 11.90 -2.17
N ARG A 222 -5.37 11.49 -3.37
CA ARG A 222 -6.46 10.53 -3.64
C ARG A 222 -5.98 9.40 -4.57
N PRO A 223 -4.98 8.61 -4.15
CA PRO A 223 -4.48 7.52 -4.97
C PRO A 223 -5.46 6.35 -4.98
N GLN A 224 -5.25 5.40 -5.90
CA GLN A 224 -6.00 4.14 -5.89
C GLN A 224 -5.47 3.18 -4.82
N ALA A 225 -4.15 3.18 -4.61
CA ALA A 225 -3.48 2.34 -3.63
C ALA A 225 -2.38 3.11 -2.87
N VAL A 226 -2.15 2.73 -1.62
CA VAL A 226 -1.04 3.19 -0.77
C VAL A 226 -0.38 1.99 -0.12
N GLY A 227 0.95 1.99 -0.03
CA GLY A 227 1.69 0.92 0.62
C GLY A 227 3.00 1.40 1.22
N ALA A 228 3.45 0.71 2.27
CA ALA A 228 4.73 0.93 2.91
C ALA A 228 5.71 -0.19 2.55
N ASP A 229 6.95 0.16 2.21
CA ASP A 229 8.06 -0.76 1.85
C ASP A 229 7.66 -1.88 0.87
N THR A 230 6.67 -1.59 0.05
CA THR A 230 6.10 -2.54 -0.91
C THR A 230 5.94 -1.81 -2.22
N VAL A 231 6.63 -2.30 -3.25
CA VAL A 231 6.50 -1.76 -4.61
C VAL A 231 5.15 -2.18 -5.18
N ILE A 232 4.26 -1.21 -5.41
CA ILE A 232 2.92 -1.45 -5.97
C ILE A 232 3.01 -1.40 -7.50
N GLY A 233 3.46 -0.26 -8.04
CA GLY A 233 3.69 -0.08 -9.47
C GLY A 233 5.01 -0.74 -9.90
N ARG A 234 4.95 -1.62 -10.90
CA ARG A 234 6.15 -2.22 -11.50
C ARG A 234 6.43 -1.58 -12.84
N GLY A 235 7.45 -0.71 -12.86
CA GLY A 235 8.07 -0.22 -14.09
C GLY A 235 9.25 -1.08 -14.54
N ASN A 236 9.93 -0.61 -15.59
CA ASN A 236 11.14 -1.26 -16.12
C ASN A 236 12.41 -0.89 -15.34
N THR A 237 12.33 0.18 -14.53
CA THR A 237 13.47 0.68 -13.74
C THR A 237 13.48 0.02 -12.36
N ILE A 238 14.67 -0.32 -11.88
CA ILE A 238 14.88 -0.91 -10.55
C ILE A 238 14.61 0.15 -9.48
N ASN A 239 13.71 -0.14 -8.54
CA ASN A 239 13.58 0.63 -7.31
C ASN A 239 14.75 0.29 -6.37
N ASN A 240 15.71 1.20 -6.27
CA ASN A 240 16.89 1.08 -5.40
C ASN A 240 16.74 1.83 -4.07
N ILE A 241 15.54 2.28 -3.70
CA ILE A 241 15.31 3.01 -2.44
C ILE A 241 15.78 2.19 -1.23
N PRO A 242 15.48 0.88 -1.09
CA PRO A 242 15.95 0.09 0.05
C PRO A 242 17.48 0.02 0.15
N GLU A 243 18.18 -0.04 -0.98
CA GLU A 243 19.65 -0.07 -1.00
C GLU A 243 20.26 1.31 -0.77
N PHE A 244 19.66 2.37 -1.30
CA PHE A 244 20.15 3.75 -1.17
C PHE A 244 19.86 4.35 0.22
N TYR A 245 18.72 3.99 0.81
CA TYR A 245 18.27 4.42 2.14
C TYR A 245 18.00 3.20 3.04
N PRO A 246 19.03 2.52 3.54
CA PRO A 246 18.88 1.25 4.27
C PRO A 246 18.12 1.37 5.60
N GLU A 247 18.05 2.57 6.17
CA GLU A 247 17.37 2.86 7.44
C GLU A 247 16.02 3.55 7.25
N ALA A 248 15.59 3.76 5.99
CA ALA A 248 14.35 4.44 5.68
C ALA A 248 13.19 3.48 5.46
N ILE A 249 11.98 4.02 5.61
CA ILE A 249 10.75 3.43 5.13
C ILE A 249 10.24 4.33 4.00
N PHE A 250 9.75 3.74 2.90
CA PHE A 250 9.04 4.53 1.88
C PHE A 250 7.55 4.23 1.86
N ILE A 251 6.75 5.28 1.68
CA ILE A 251 5.31 5.19 1.40
C ILE A 251 5.08 5.50 -0.07
N GLU A 252 4.50 4.55 -0.82
CA GLU A 252 4.12 4.70 -2.22
C GLU A 252 2.65 5.07 -2.34
N TYR A 253 2.36 6.18 -3.04
CA TYR A 253 1.02 6.62 -3.43
C TYR A 253 0.84 6.33 -4.93
N HIS A 254 0.07 5.31 -5.26
CA HIS A 254 0.02 4.72 -6.60
C HIS A 254 -1.33 4.92 -7.31
N PHE A 255 -1.24 5.27 -8.59
CA PHE A 255 -2.30 5.16 -9.58
C PHE A 255 -1.97 4.00 -10.52
N GLU A 256 -2.84 2.99 -10.60
CA GLU A 256 -2.73 1.82 -11.49
C GLU A 256 -2.99 2.18 -12.97
N GLY A 257 -3.53 3.37 -13.22
CA GLY A 257 -3.86 3.92 -14.53
C GLY A 257 -5.00 4.92 -14.40
N MET A 258 -4.97 5.99 -15.20
CA MET A 258 -5.92 7.11 -15.12
C MET A 258 -6.93 7.09 -16.29
N ASP A 259 -6.47 6.77 -17.50
CA ASP A 259 -7.27 6.59 -18.71
C ASP A 259 -7.36 5.10 -19.06
N PRO A 260 -8.55 4.48 -18.96
CA PRO A 260 -8.76 3.08 -19.37
C PRO A 260 -8.32 2.78 -20.80
N LYS A 261 -8.30 3.77 -21.70
CA LYS A 261 -7.87 3.61 -23.10
C LYS A 261 -6.38 3.36 -23.24
N LEU A 262 -5.58 3.77 -22.25
CA LEU A 262 -4.14 3.59 -22.25
C LEU A 262 -3.73 2.24 -21.65
N GLY A 263 -4.69 1.40 -21.24
CA GLY A 263 -4.42 0.02 -20.80
C GLY A 263 -3.49 -0.07 -19.59
N GLY A 264 -3.47 0.97 -18.74
CA GLY A 264 -2.56 1.08 -17.60
C GLY A 264 -1.16 1.59 -17.94
N MET A 265 -0.86 1.97 -19.19
CA MET A 265 0.42 2.59 -19.57
C MET A 265 0.56 4.06 -19.13
N ASP A 266 -0.32 4.52 -18.26
CA ASP A 266 -0.32 5.86 -17.68
C ASP A 266 -0.32 5.81 -16.14
N TRP A 267 0.07 4.67 -15.57
CA TRP A 267 0.29 4.53 -14.15
C TRP A 267 1.37 5.51 -13.67
N ARG A 268 1.21 5.97 -12.44
CA ARG A 268 2.13 6.90 -11.76
C ARG A 268 2.21 6.58 -10.28
N SER A 269 3.38 6.78 -9.70
CA SER A 269 3.60 6.71 -8.26
C SER A 269 4.39 7.90 -7.75
N LEU A 270 4.06 8.34 -6.54
CA LEU A 270 4.93 9.19 -5.75
C LEU A 270 5.35 8.43 -4.50
N ARG A 271 6.66 8.30 -4.28
CA ARG A 271 7.21 7.67 -3.08
C ARG A 271 7.79 8.74 -2.16
N LEU A 272 7.32 8.73 -0.91
CA LEU A 272 7.85 9.54 0.17
C LEU A 272 8.79 8.67 1.00
N VAL A 273 10.08 9.01 1.04
CA VAL A 273 11.10 8.29 1.80
C VAL A 273 11.29 8.99 3.15
N LEU A 274 11.10 8.23 4.22
CA LEU A 274 11.07 8.71 5.59
C LEU A 274 12.14 8.02 6.43
N GLU A 275 12.84 8.80 7.24
CA GLU A 275 13.79 8.29 8.22
C GLU A 275 13.49 8.85 9.61
N THR A 276 13.92 8.12 10.64
CA THR A 276 13.79 8.60 12.02
C THR A 276 14.98 9.47 12.42
N HIS A 277 14.70 10.59 13.08
CA HIS A 277 15.68 11.41 13.76
C HIS A 277 15.12 11.81 15.12
N GLN A 278 15.83 11.47 16.21
CA GLN A 278 15.42 11.74 17.59
C GLN A 278 13.97 11.27 17.88
N GLY A 279 13.61 10.07 17.39
CA GLY A 279 12.30 9.47 17.60
C GLY A 279 11.16 10.03 16.75
N ASN A 280 11.43 10.95 15.82
CA ASN A 280 10.44 11.51 14.91
C ASN A 280 10.76 11.13 13.46
N TRP A 281 9.73 10.81 12.68
CA TRP A 281 9.85 10.58 11.24
C TRP A 281 10.02 11.89 10.48
N TYR A 282 10.96 11.94 9.54
CA TYR A 282 11.23 13.08 8.67
C TYR A 282 11.37 12.65 7.22
N LEU A 283 10.97 13.53 6.30
CA LEU A 283 11.14 13.36 4.87
C LEU A 283 12.61 13.54 4.48
N VAL A 284 13.18 12.52 3.83
CA VAL A 284 14.54 12.54 3.26
C VAL A 284 14.55 12.42 1.74
N GLY A 285 13.47 11.94 1.13
CA GLY A 285 13.38 11.79 -0.32
C GLY A 285 11.96 11.87 -0.87
N ILE A 286 11.81 12.50 -2.03
CA ILE A 286 10.62 12.44 -2.88
C ILE A 286 11.06 11.83 -4.21
N VAL A 287 10.49 10.67 -4.53
CA VAL A 287 10.86 9.89 -5.71
C VAL A 287 9.62 9.67 -6.58
N HIS A 288 9.67 10.15 -7.82
CA HIS A 288 8.62 9.92 -8.80
C HIS A 288 8.82 8.59 -9.51
N ASP A 289 7.73 7.99 -9.95
CA ASP A 289 7.77 6.85 -10.86
C ASP A 289 6.59 6.92 -11.81
N GLU A 290 6.82 6.53 -13.05
CA GLU A 290 5.79 6.51 -14.08
C GLU A 290 6.16 5.50 -15.15
N TRP A 291 5.15 5.09 -15.93
CA TRP A 291 5.44 4.36 -17.15
C TRP A 291 6.26 5.24 -18.12
N THR A 292 7.39 4.72 -18.57
CA THR A 292 8.28 5.34 -19.58
C THR A 292 8.53 4.37 -20.74
N ILE A 293 8.87 4.92 -21.91
CA ILE A 293 9.06 4.22 -23.20
C ILE A 293 10.52 3.83 -23.39
#